data_AF-A0A520A1I2-F1
#
_entry.id   AF-A0A520A1I2-F1
#
_cell.length_a   1.000
_cell.length_b   1.000
_cell.length_c   1.000
_cell.angle_alpha   90.00
_cell.angle_beta   90.00
_cell.angle_gamma   90.00
#
_symmetry.space_group_name_H-M   'P 1'
#
loop_
_entity.id
_entity.type
_entity.pdbx_description
1 polymer ?
#
loop_
_entity_poly.entity_id
_entity_poly.type
_entity_poly.pdbx_seq_one_letter_code
_entity_poly.pdbx_strand_id
1 'polypeptide(L)'
;MKDSLQPIKRRRYDTAFRAEALRLAGESRSTQAAARALNINVKLLYKWQKEALTPVAAARGAELDPATAAELRQLRATNRRQAQELEILKKAIASCLL
;
A
#
# COMPACT_ATOMS: atom_id res chain seq x y z
N MET A 1 -21.70 -39.85 20.39
CA MET A 1 -20.97 -39.57 19.14
C MET A 1 -20.08 -38.37 19.41
N LYS A 2 -18.75 -38.52 19.27
CA LYS A 2 -17.77 -37.50 19.63
C LYS A 2 -17.18 -36.97 18.32
N ASP A 3 -17.83 -35.96 17.75
CA ASP A 3 -17.38 -35.32 16.52
C ASP A 3 -16.04 -34.66 16.79
N SER A 4 -14.99 -35.33 16.33
CA SER A 4 -13.61 -34.88 16.45
C SER A 4 -13.39 -33.77 15.44
N LEU A 5 -13.63 -32.52 15.84
CA LEU A 5 -13.30 -31.33 15.07
C LEU A 5 -11.77 -31.26 14.90
N GLN A 6 -11.27 -31.85 13.82
CA GLN A 6 -9.86 -31.71 13.44
C GLN A 6 -9.55 -30.22 13.23
N PRO A 7 -8.43 -29.68 13.75
CA PRO A 7 -8.11 -28.27 13.60
C PRO A 7 -7.97 -27.92 12.11
N ILE A 8 -8.84 -27.05 11.61
CA ILE A 8 -8.75 -26.54 10.23
C ILE A 8 -7.40 -25.84 10.08
N LYS A 9 -6.48 -26.46 9.32
CA LYS A 9 -5.18 -25.86 8.99
C LYS A 9 -5.41 -24.56 8.23
N ARG A 10 -5.12 -23.43 8.88
CA ARG A 10 -5.20 -22.11 8.26
C ARG A 10 -4.09 -21.97 7.22
N ARG A 11 -4.45 -21.61 5.98
CA ARG A 11 -3.47 -21.24 4.95
C ARG A 11 -2.58 -20.11 5.46
N ARG A 12 -1.27 -20.29 5.34
CA ARG A 12 -0.27 -19.26 5.63
C ARG A 12 0.17 -18.64 4.31
N TYR A 13 0.28 -17.32 4.29
CA TYR A 13 0.79 -16.57 3.17
C TYR A 13 2.10 -15.93 3.62
N ASP A 14 3.11 -15.94 2.76
CA ASP A 14 4.35 -15.25 3.02
C ASP A 14 4.19 -13.72 2.89
N THR A 15 5.24 -13.01 3.25
CA THR A 15 5.27 -11.54 3.25
C THR A 15 5.24 -10.96 1.84
N ALA A 16 5.86 -11.63 0.86
CA ALA A 16 5.89 -11.20 -0.54
C ALA A 16 4.49 -11.25 -1.16
N PHE A 17 3.76 -12.34 -0.96
CA PHE A 17 2.39 -12.51 -1.39
C PHE A 17 1.47 -11.48 -0.74
N ARG A 18 1.65 -11.21 0.55
CA ARG A 18 0.89 -10.17 1.26
C ARG A 18 1.15 -8.78 0.66
N ALA A 19 2.40 -8.46 0.33
CA ALA A 19 2.76 -7.17 -0.27
C ALA A 19 2.11 -7.00 -1.65
N GLU A 20 2.17 -8.04 -2.48
CA GLU A 20 1.55 -8.06 -3.81
C GLU A 20 0.03 -7.92 -3.73
N ALA A 21 -0.61 -8.62 -2.78
CA ALA A 21 -2.05 -8.50 -2.57
C ALA A 21 -2.49 -7.08 -2.19
N LEU A 22 -1.68 -6.38 -1.40
CA LEU A 22 -1.93 -4.98 -1.03
C LEU A 22 -1.70 -4.03 -2.21
N ARG A 23 -0.66 -4.27 -3.03
CA ARG A 23 -0.40 -3.52 -4.27
C ARG A 23 -1.59 -3.61 -5.22
N LEU A 24 -2.04 -4.83 -5.51
CA LEU A 24 -3.17 -5.09 -6.41
C LEU A 24 -4.47 -4.45 -5.90
N ALA A 25 -4.70 -4.46 -4.58
CA ALA A 25 -5.86 -3.79 -3.99
C ALA A 25 -5.82 -2.26 -4.17
N GLY A 26 -4.63 -1.66 -4.13
CA GLY A 26 -4.43 -0.23 -4.40
C GLY A 26 -4.68 0.13 -5.86
N GLU A 27 -4.17 -0.67 -6.79
CA GLU A 27 -4.30 -0.43 -8.24
C GLU A 27 -5.72 -0.61 -8.75
N SER A 28 -6.39 -1.67 -8.29
CA SER A 28 -7.78 -1.97 -8.68
C SER A 28 -8.82 -1.04 -8.05
N ARG A 29 -8.42 -0.21 -7.06
CA ARG A 29 -9.32 0.57 -6.17
C ARG A 29 -10.45 -0.27 -5.55
N SER A 30 -10.31 -1.60 -5.54
CA SER A 30 -11.32 -2.54 -5.08
C SER A 30 -10.68 -3.75 -4.40
N THR A 31 -10.71 -3.73 -3.07
CA THR A 31 -10.27 -4.85 -2.22
C THR A 31 -10.99 -6.15 -2.59
N GLN A 32 -12.26 -6.08 -3.00
CA GLN A 32 -13.04 -7.25 -3.40
C GLN A 32 -12.56 -7.83 -4.74
N ALA A 33 -12.28 -6.98 -5.73
CA ALA A 33 -11.75 -7.43 -7.02
C ALA A 33 -10.36 -8.07 -6.86
N ALA A 34 -9.47 -7.43 -6.10
CA ALA A 34 -8.14 -7.98 -5.82
C ALA A 34 -8.20 -9.32 -5.07
N ALA A 35 -9.06 -9.45 -4.06
CA ALA A 35 -9.23 -10.71 -3.34
C ALA A 35 -9.77 -11.84 -4.22
N ARG A 36 -10.69 -11.53 -5.15
CA ARG A 36 -11.20 -12.50 -6.14
C ARG A 36 -10.10 -12.92 -7.12
N ALA A 37 -9.33 -11.98 -7.64
CA ALA A 37 -8.22 -12.24 -8.57
C ALA A 37 -7.15 -13.16 -7.95
N LEU A 38 -6.88 -12.98 -6.64
CA LEU A 38 -5.89 -13.76 -5.90
C LEU A 38 -6.47 -15.00 -5.22
N ASN A 39 -7.76 -15.27 -5.39
CA ASN A 39 -8.50 -16.35 -4.73
C ASN A 39 -8.26 -16.42 -3.20
N ILE A 40 -8.29 -15.26 -2.55
CA ILE A 40 -8.17 -15.13 -1.08
C ILE A 40 -9.44 -14.58 -0.46
N ASN A 41 -9.59 -14.79 0.84
CA ASN A 41 -10.71 -14.23 1.58
C ASN A 41 -10.61 -12.69 1.63
N VAL A 42 -11.64 -12.00 1.18
CA VAL A 42 -11.69 -10.52 1.17
C VAL A 42 -11.46 -9.92 2.58
N LYS A 43 -11.98 -10.56 3.63
CA LYS A 43 -11.80 -10.12 5.03
C LYS A 43 -10.33 -10.18 5.46
N LEU A 44 -9.57 -11.14 4.95
CA LEU A 44 -8.14 -11.25 5.21
C LEU A 44 -7.40 -10.07 4.59
N LEU A 45 -7.75 -9.71 3.35
CA LEU A 45 -7.12 -8.57 2.66
C LEU A 45 -7.45 -7.24 3.33
N TYR A 46 -8.69 -7.03 3.79
CA TYR A 46 -9.06 -5.87 4.61
C TYR A 46 -8.27 -5.82 5.93
N LYS A 47 -8.06 -6.96 6.59
CA LYS A 47 -7.24 -7.02 7.80
C LYS A 47 -5.80 -6.59 7.50
N TRP A 48 -5.20 -7.09 6.42
CA TRP A 48 -3.86 -6.69 6.02
C TRP A 48 -3.75 -5.21 5.66
N GLN A 49 -4.77 -4.63 5.02
CA GLN A 49 -4.84 -3.18 4.74
C GLN A 49 -4.86 -2.38 6.04
N LYS A 50 -5.72 -2.76 7.00
CA LYS A 50 -5.79 -2.11 8.31
C LYS A 50 -4.45 -2.20 9.04
N GLU A 51 -3.83 -3.37 9.06
CA GLU A 51 -2.51 -3.57 9.66
C GLU A 51 -1.41 -2.78 8.96
N ALA A 52 -1.49 -2.54 7.64
CA ALA A 52 -0.54 -1.69 6.92
C ALA A 52 -0.76 -0.20 7.20
N LEU A 53 -2.01 0.22 7.43
CA LEU A 53 -2.37 1.59 7.78
C LEU A 53 -2.08 1.93 9.25
N THR A 54 -2.11 0.95 10.15
CA THR A 54 -1.90 1.15 11.59
C THR A 54 -0.51 1.74 11.92
N PRO A 55 0.63 1.20 11.44
CA PRO A 55 1.93 1.80 11.69
C PRO A 55 2.07 3.16 10.99
N VAL A 56 1.42 3.36 9.84
CA VAL A 56 1.41 4.67 9.15
C VAL A 56 0.63 5.71 9.95
N ALA A 57 -0.52 5.35 10.53
CA ALA A 57 -1.31 6.23 11.37
C ALA A 57 -0.60 6.53 12.70
N ALA A 58 0.04 5.52 13.30
CA ALA A 58 0.88 5.69 14.49
C ALA A 58 2.08 6.62 14.21
N ALA A 59 2.78 6.43 13.08
CA ALA A 59 3.88 7.30 12.66
C ALA A 59 3.43 8.73 12.31
N ARG A 60 2.19 8.92 11.84
CA ARG A 60 1.62 10.26 11.60
C ARG A 60 1.19 10.96 12.89
N GLY A 61 0.78 10.22 13.91
CA GLY A 61 0.36 10.76 15.21
C GLY A 61 1.49 10.90 16.23
N ALA A 62 2.62 10.23 16.00
CA ALA A 62 3.82 10.40 16.81
C ALA A 62 4.45 11.77 16.55
N GLU A 63 4.84 12.44 17.64
CA GLU A 63 5.69 13.62 17.54
C GLU A 63 7.04 13.19 16.97
N LEU A 64 7.29 13.57 15.72
CA LEU A 64 8.55 13.28 15.04
C LEU A 64 9.65 14.09 15.71
N ASP A 65 10.82 13.48 15.91
CA ASP A 65 11.97 14.26 16.37
C ASP A 65 12.28 15.39 15.36
N PRO A 66 12.82 16.54 15.81
CA PRO A 66 13.03 17.69 14.94
C PRO A 66 13.90 17.43 13.71
N ALA A 67 14.86 16.51 13.79
CA ALA A 67 15.76 16.18 12.69
C ALA A 67 15.02 15.35 11.62
N THR A 68 14.29 14.30 12.04
CA THR A 68 13.44 13.51 11.14
C THR A 68 12.35 14.37 10.51
N ALA A 69 11.77 15.30 11.26
CA ALA A 69 10.77 16.24 10.73
C ALA A 69 11.36 17.19 9.67
N ALA A 70 12.61 17.64 9.86
CA ALA A 70 13.31 18.48 8.90
C ALA A 70 13.66 17.72 7.62
N GLU A 71 14.18 16.50 7.74
CA GLU A 71 14.47 15.63 6.62
C GLU A 71 13.20 15.30 5.82
N LEU A 72 12.10 14.98 6.51
CA LEU A 72 10.82 14.72 5.86
C LEU A 72 10.30 15.95 5.08
N ARG A 73 10.48 17.16 5.63
CA ARG A 73 10.14 18.40 4.92
C ARG A 73 10.99 18.60 3.66
N GLN A 74 12.30 18.34 3.75
CA GLN A 74 13.20 18.42 2.61
C GLN A 74 12.83 17.40 1.53
N LEU A 75 12.63 16.13 1.89
CA LEU A 75 12.24 15.07 0.96
C LEU A 75 10.92 15.39 0.25
N ARG A 76 9.93 15.92 0.97
CA ARG A 76 8.66 16.36 0.37
C ARG A 76 8.84 17.56 -0.57
N ALA A 77 9.74 18.49 -0.26
CA ALA A 77 10.06 19.60 -1.15
C ALA A 77 10.72 19.10 -2.45
N THR A 78 11.72 18.23 -2.34
CA THR A 78 12.40 17.62 -3.48
C THR A 78 11.43 16.81 -4.35
N ASN A 79 10.59 15.99 -3.74
CA ASN A 79 9.62 15.17 -4.48
C ASN A 79 8.61 16.03 -5.27
N ARG A 80 8.13 17.14 -4.69
CA ARG A 80 7.28 18.10 -5.40
C ARG A 80 7.99 18.74 -6.58
N ARG A 81 9.25 19.15 -6.42
CA ARG A 81 10.05 19.71 -7.50
C ARG A 81 10.24 18.71 -8.64
N GLN A 82 10.60 17.46 -8.31
CA GLN A 82 10.73 16.39 -9.30
C GLN A 82 9.41 16.14 -10.04
N ALA A 83 8.28 16.13 -9.34
CA ALA A 83 6.98 15.97 -9.97
C ALA A 83 6.66 17.11 -10.96
N GLN A 84 7.01 18.35 -10.61
CA GLN A 84 6.86 19.50 -11.51
C GLN A 84 7.76 19.39 -12.74
N GLU A 85 9.03 19.00 -12.56
CA GLU A 85 9.96 18.78 -13.66
C GLU A 85 9.44 17.70 -14.62
N LEU A 86 8.91 16.59 -14.09
CA LEU A 86 8.27 15.54 -14.90
C LEU A 86 7.05 16.06 -15.66
N GLU A 87 6.18 16.86 -15.05
CA GLU A 87 5.02 17.42 -15.75
C GLU A 87 5.43 18.40 -16.86
N ILE A 88 6.46 19.22 -16.64
CA ILE A 88 7.02 20.10 -17.67
C ILE A 88 7.56 19.26 -18.83
N LEU A 89 8.36 18.22 -18.54
CA LEU A 89 8.94 17.35 -19.56
C LEU A 89 7.85 16.62 -20.36
N LYS A 90 6.83 16.06 -19.68
CA LYS A 90 5.69 15.44 -20.36
C LYS A 90 4.96 16.42 -21.28
N LYS A 91 4.74 17.65 -20.81
CA LYS A 91 4.06 18.68 -21.60
C LYS A 91 4.90 19.11 -22.82
N ALA A 92 6.21 19.23 -22.66
CA ALA A 92 7.14 19.53 -23.76
C ALA A 92 7.13 18.41 -24.81
N ILE A 93 7.23 17.15 -24.39
CA ILE A 93 7.15 15.98 -25.29
C ILE A 93 5.81 15.96 -26.03
N ALA A 94 4.69 16.16 -25.33
CA ALA A 94 3.37 16.20 -25.95
C ALA A 94 3.24 17.35 -26.96
N SER A 95 3.85 18.51 -26.68
CA SER A 95 3.87 19.66 -27.60
C SER A 95 4.77 19.45 -28.82
N CYS A 96 5.83 18.64 -28.73
CA CYS A 96 6.74 18.37 -29.85
C CYS A 96 6.27 17.21 -30.74
N LEU A 97 5.31 16.41 -30.29
CA LEU A 97 4.74 15.28 -31.04
C LEU A 97 3.44 15.63 -31.78
N LEU A 98 3.03 16.90 -31.74
CA LEU A 98 1.94 17.50 -32.53
C LEU A 98 2.54 18.39 -33.62
#